data_AF-A0A1G5JHQ9-F1
#
_entry.id   AF-A0A1G5JHQ9-F1
#
_cell.length_a   1.000
_cell.length_b   1.000
_cell.length_c   1.000
_cell.angle_alpha   90.00
_cell.angle_beta   90.00
_cell.angle_gamma   90.00
#
_symmetry.space_group_name_H-M   'P 1'
#
loop_
_entity.id
_entity.type
_entity.pdbx_description
1 polymer ?
#
loop_
_entity_poly.entity_id
_entity_poly.type
_entity_poly.pdbx_seq_one_letter_code
_entity_poly.pdbx_strand_id
1 'polypeptide(L)' 'MHIARSPLSRQIRLLERDLGVKVFDRYPVIRHMNNLESVLSHEGTTEMHTLALGQALTGHAAFR' A
#
# COMPACT_ATOMS: atom_id res chain seq x y z
N MET A 1 -1.14 -10.26 -8.76
CA MET A 1 -1.11 -9.32 -7.61
C MET A 1 0.20 -9.52 -6.86
N HIS A 2 1.21 -8.70 -7.15
CA HIS A 2 2.59 -8.90 -6.69
C HIS A 2 2.81 -8.18 -5.35
N ILE A 3 2.53 -8.85 -4.22
CA ILE A 3 2.66 -8.30 -2.85
C ILE A 3 4.15 -8.06 -2.46
N ALA A 4 5.09 -8.48 -3.31
CA ALA A 4 6.53 -8.52 -3.03
C ALA A 4 7.19 -7.16 -2.71
N ARG A 5 6.51 -6.01 -2.96
CA ARG A 5 7.07 -4.67 -2.73
C ARG A 5 6.43 -3.85 -1.61
N SER A 6 5.47 -4.40 -0.88
CA SER A 6 4.88 -3.69 0.28
C SER A 6 5.90 -3.51 1.42
N PRO A 7 6.09 -2.27 1.93
CA PRO A 7 6.86 -2.01 3.16
C PRO A 7 6.33 -2.79 4.37
N LEU A 8 5.00 -2.90 4.53
CA LEU A 8 4.38 -3.66 5.62
C LEU A 8 4.73 -5.15 5.53
N SER A 9 4.74 -5.74 4.33
CA SER A 9 5.20 -7.11 4.11
C SER A 9 6.63 -7.35 4.60
N ARG A 10 7.51 -6.35 4.46
CA ARG A 10 8.89 -6.44 4.98
C ARG A 10 8.91 -6.37 6.50
N GLN A 11 8.15 -5.47 7.11
CA GLN A 11 8.05 -5.35 8.57
C GLN A 11 7.47 -6.61 9.20
N ILE A 12 6.44 -7.21 8.59
CA ILE A 12 5.84 -8.46 9.05
C ILE A 12 6.87 -9.58 9.03
N ARG A 13 7.67 -9.73 7.97
CA ARG A 13 8.73 -10.75 7.92
C ARG A 13 9.76 -10.59 9.04
N LEU A 14 10.09 -9.36 9.44
CA LEU A 14 10.99 -9.11 10.56
C LEU A 14 10.35 -9.53 11.89
N LEU A 15 9.08 -9.16 12.11
CA LEU A 15 8.33 -9.57 13.30
C LEU A 15 8.18 -11.10 13.40
N GLU A 16 7.86 -11.77 12.29
CA GLU A 16 7.75 -13.23 12.25
C GLU A 16 9.08 -13.90 12.59
N ARG A 17 10.21 -13.33 12.12
CA ARG A 17 11.55 -13.83 12.44
C ARG A 17 11.86 -13.66 13.93
N ASP A 18 11.56 -12.50 14.50
CA ASP A 18 11.96 -12.16 15.87
C ASP A 18 11.05 -12.84 16.91
N LEU A 19 9.78 -13.06 16.59
CA LEU A 19 8.78 -13.66 17.50
C LEU A 19 8.52 -15.15 17.24
N GLY A 20 8.97 -15.70 16.11
CA GLY A 20 8.73 -17.10 15.73
C GLY A 20 7.26 -17.44 15.44
N VAL A 21 6.41 -16.43 15.19
CA VAL A 21 4.98 -16.62 14.90
C VAL A 21 4.70 -16.41 13.42
N LYS A 22 3.67 -17.09 12.90
CA LYS A 22 3.09 -16.79 11.58
C LYS A 22 2.00 -15.73 11.76
N VAL A 23 2.32 -14.49 11.41
CA VAL A 23 1.47 -13.32 11.66
C VAL A 23 0.21 -13.38 10.79
N PHE A 24 0.36 -13.72 9.51
CA PHE A 24 -0.78 -13.76 8.59
C PHE A 24 -1.84 -14.80 8.96
N ASP A 25 -1.42 -15.93 9.54
CA ASP A 25 -2.32 -17.02 9.93
C ASP A 25 -3.07 -16.69 11.22
N ARG A 26 -2.42 -15.98 12.14
CA ARG A 26 -3.00 -15.64 13.46
C ARG A 26 -3.79 -14.33 13.46
N TYR A 27 -3.47 -13.42 12.53
CA TYR A 27 -4.05 -12.08 12.47
C TYR A 27 -4.54 -11.78 11.05
N PRO A 28 -5.74 -12.27 10.67
CA PRO A 28 -6.25 -12.13 9.31
C PRO A 28 -6.45 -10.67 8.87
N VAL A 29 -6.66 -9.74 9.81
CA VAL A 29 -6.74 -8.29 9.52
C VAL A 29 -5.43 -7.77 8.92
N ILE A 30 -4.28 -8.25 9.41
CA ILE A 30 -2.96 -7.82 8.93
C ILE A 30 -2.73 -8.22 7.46
N ARG A 31 -3.28 -9.36 7.03
CA ARG A 31 -3.27 -9.77 5.61
C ARG A 31 -4.04 -8.76 4.74
N HIS A 32 -5.17 -8.27 5.22
CA HIS A 32 -5.95 -7.26 4.49
C HIS A 32 -5.23 -5.91 4.44
N MET A 33 -4.64 -5.47 5.54
CA MET A 33 -3.84 -4.24 5.57
C MET A 33 -2.68 -4.30 4.55
N ASN A 34 -2.00 -5.44 4.47
CA ASN A 34 -0.94 -5.67 3.51
C ASN A 34 -1.42 -5.59 2.05
N ASN A 35 -2.59 -6.18 1.77
CA ASN A 35 -3.21 -6.08 0.44
C ASN A 35 -3.60 -4.63 0.10
N LEU A 36 -4.15 -3.88 1.06
CA LEU A 36 -4.57 -2.49 0.86
C LEU A 36 -3.38 -1.55 0.61
N GLU A 37 -2.24 -1.75 1.29
CA GLU A 37 -1.02 -0.99 1.01
C GLU A 37 -0.52 -1.22 -0.42
N SER A 38 -0.63 -2.46 -0.93
CA SER A 38 -0.30 -2.75 -2.33
C SER A 38 -1.21 -2.00 -3.30
N VAL A 39 -2.52 -1.94 -3.03
CA VAL A 39 -3.48 -1.20 -3.86
C VAL A 39 -3.15 0.28 -3.86
N LEU A 40 -2.94 0.87 -2.67
CA LEU A 40 -2.62 2.29 -2.49
C LEU A 40 -1.35 2.74 -3.24
N SER A 41 -0.38 1.84 -3.41
CA SER A 41 0.91 2.15 -4.02
C SER A 41 1.02 1.83 -5.51
N HIS A 42 0.20 0.91 -6.04
CA HIS A 42 0.33 0.43 -7.41
C HIS A 42 -0.74 0.95 -8.38
N GLU A 43 -1.93 1.30 -7.91
CA GLU A 43 -3.07 1.69 -8.79
C GLU A 43 -3.19 3.20 -9.00
N GLY A 44 -2.24 3.97 -8.46
CA GLY A 44 -2.27 5.42 -8.43
C GLY A 44 -2.13 5.88 -6.99
N THR A 45 -1.19 6.79 -6.74
CA THR A 45 -1.06 7.35 -5.40
C THR A 45 -2.20 8.34 -5.14
N THR A 46 -2.60 8.50 -3.88
CA THR A 46 -3.59 9.51 -3.47
C THR A 46 -3.26 10.88 -4.04
N GLU A 47 -1.97 11.22 -4.10
CA GLU A 47 -1.46 12.47 -4.66
C GLU A 47 -1.75 12.58 -6.16
N MET A 48 -1.50 11.52 -6.95
CA MET A 48 -1.80 11.54 -8.39
C MET A 48 -3.29 11.70 -8.66
N HIS A 49 -4.16 11.02 -7.90
CA HIS A 49 -5.61 11.21 -8.03
C HIS A 49 -6.05 12.62 -7.64
N THR A 50 -5.44 13.18 -6.59
CA THR A 50 -5.70 14.57 -6.18
C THR A 50 -5.29 15.56 -7.26
N LEU A 51 -4.13 15.37 -7.88
CA LEU A 51 -3.64 16.22 -8.97
C LEU A 51 -4.50 16.10 -10.23
N ALA A 52 -4.97 14.89 -10.56
CA ALA A 52 -5.89 14.66 -11.67
C ALA A 52 -7.23 15.38 -11.47
N LEU A 53 -7.81 15.31 -10.25
CA LEU A 53 -9.01 16.08 -9.89
C LEU A 53 -8.76 17.58 -9.96
N GLY A 54 -7.59 18.03 -9.49
CA GLY A 54 -7.18 19.43 -9.57
C GLY A 54 -7.14 19.95 -11.01
N GLN A 55 -6.58 19.18 -11.95
CA GLN A 55 -6.61 19.54 -13.37
C GLN A 55 -8.04 19.56 -13.92
N ALA A 56 -8.89 18.59 -13.58
CA ALA A 56 -10.27 18.54 -14.05
C ALA A 56 -11.10 19.75 -13.57
N LEU A 57 -10.84 20.25 -12.36
CA LEU A 57 -11.55 21.39 -11.77
C LEU A 57 -10.99 22.75 -12.22
N THR A 58 -9.68 22.85 -12.44
CA THR A 58 -9.01 24.14 -12.66
C THR A 58 -8.51 24.35 -14.09
N GLY A 59 -8.44 23.29 -14.90
CA GLY A 59 -7.83 23.31 -16.23
C GLY A 59 -6.30 23.36 -16.24
N HIS A 60 -5.63 23.41 -15.08
CA HIS A 60 -4.18 23.52 -14.97
C HIS A 60 -3.57 22.19 -14.51
N ALA A 61 -2.65 21.63 -15.29
CA ALA A 61 -1.88 20.46 -14.88
C ALA A 61 -0.82 20.84 -13.84
N ALA A 62 -0.75 20.09 -12.74
CA ALA A 62 0.19 20.30 -11.63
C ALA A 62 1.12 19.08 -11.38
N PHE A 63 1.17 18.17 -12.35
CA PHE A 63 2.10 17.04 -12.41
C PHE A 63 3.01 17.20 -13.64
N ARG A 64 4.16 16.52 -13.63
CA ARG A 64 5.16 16.54 -14.71
C ARG A 64 5.37 15.15 -15.27
#